data_AF-J4J1A1-F1
#
_entry.id   AF-J4J1A1-F1
#
_cell.length_a   1.000
_cell.length_b   1.000
_cell.length_c   1.000
_cell.angle_alpha   90.00
_cell.angle_beta   90.00
_cell.angle_gamma   90.00
#
_symmetry.space_group_name_H-M   'P 1'
#
loop_
_entity.id
_entity.type
_entity.pdbx_description
1 polymer ?
#
loop_
_entity_poly.entity_id
_entity_poly.type
_entity_poly.pdbx_seq_one_letter_code
_entity_poly.pdbx_strand_id
1 'polypeptide(L)'
;MDYVFTYSPYHLFIYHVLVMEEMEKRGYNVSAEWKDKNYRGRTAEKYDNLKEEIIGSPIYKEHNIEYLADCIENLRDKGIHLKV
;
A
#
# COMPACT_ATOMS: atom_id res chain seq x y z
N MET A 1 11.08 -11.67 4.16
CA MET A 1 11.55 -11.42 2.78
C MET A 1 10.68 -10.31 2.24
N ASP A 2 11.25 -9.20 1.79
CA ASP A 2 10.47 -8.01 1.40
C ASP A 2 9.98 -8.17 -0.05
N TYR A 3 8.98 -9.04 -0.24
CA TYR A 3 8.46 -9.41 -1.56
C TYR A 3 8.01 -8.21 -2.39
N VAL A 4 7.60 -7.10 -1.76
CA VAL A 4 7.23 -5.84 -2.41
C VAL A 4 8.31 -5.38 -3.40
N PHE A 5 9.59 -5.58 -3.09
CA PHE A 5 10.70 -5.19 -3.97
C PHE A 5 10.96 -6.16 -5.13
N THR A 6 10.27 -7.30 -5.17
CA THR A 6 10.27 -8.23 -6.33
C THR A 6 9.24 -7.85 -7.39
N TYR A 7 8.35 -6.90 -7.08
CA TYR A 7 7.36 -6.34 -7.99
C TYR A 7 7.81 -4.99 -8.54
N SER A 8 7.16 -4.51 -9.59
CA SER A 8 7.44 -3.17 -10.10
C SER A 8 7.01 -2.11 -9.08
N PRO A 9 7.68 -0.94 -9.03
CA PRO A 9 7.27 0.14 -8.13
C PRO A 9 5.84 0.63 -8.36
N TYR A 10 5.26 0.35 -9.54
CA TYR A 10 3.87 0.66 -9.82
C TYR A 10 2.89 -0.16 -8.98
N HIS A 11 3.21 -1.42 -8.63
CA HIS A 11 2.40 -2.21 -7.70
C HIS A 11 2.31 -1.52 -6.33
N LEU A 12 3.44 -0.99 -5.85
CA LEU A 12 3.50 -0.24 -4.61
C LEU A 12 2.66 1.03 -4.68
N PHE A 13 2.73 1.76 -5.79
CA PHE A 13 1.88 2.94 -6.00
C PHE A 13 0.38 2.60 -5.99
N ILE A 14 -0.06 1.56 -6.71
CA ILE A 14 -1.48 1.17 -6.74
C ILE A 14 -1.96 0.74 -5.36
N TYR A 15 -1.16 -0.04 -4.62
CA TYR A 15 -1.49 -0.40 -3.24
C TYR A 15 -1.54 0.85 -2.34
N HIS A 16 -0.61 1.79 -2.52
CA HIS A 16 -0.56 3.04 -1.77
C HIS A 16 -1.81 3.89 -1.99
N VAL A 17 -2.33 3.98 -3.22
CA VAL A 17 -3.58 4.72 -3.51
C VAL A 17 -4.75 4.16 -2.70
N LEU A 18 -4.90 2.83 -2.58
CA LEU A 18 -5.94 2.22 -1.74
C LEU A 18 -5.82 2.64 -0.27
N VAL A 19 -4.59 2.75 0.24
CA VAL A 19 -4.34 3.24 1.60
C VAL A 19 -4.73 4.71 1.74
N MET A 20 -4.39 5.56 0.76
CA MET A 20 -4.77 6.98 0.77
C MET A 20 -6.29 7.16 0.75
N GLU A 21 -7.01 6.38 -0.06
CA GLU A 21 -8.47 6.38 -0.11
C GLU A 21 -9.11 5.95 1.23
N GLU A 22 -8.59 4.90 1.86
CA GLU A 22 -9.07 4.48 3.19
C GLU A 22 -8.76 5.53 4.27
N MET A 23 -7.62 6.21 4.19
CA MET A 23 -7.29 7.33 5.08
C MET A 23 -8.27 8.49 4.91
N GLU A 24 -8.54 8.91 3.68
CA GLU A 24 -9.54 9.97 3.41
C GLU A 24 -10.93 9.57 3.90
N LYS A 25 -11.34 8.32 3.68
CA LYS A 25 -12.62 7.78 4.17
C LYS A 25 -12.73 7.83 5.70
N ARG A 26 -11.62 7.69 6.42
CA ARG A 26 -11.54 7.84 7.88
C ARG A 26 -11.43 9.31 8.35
N GLY A 27 -11.45 10.28 7.43
CA GLY A 27 -11.43 11.71 7.72
C GLY A 27 -10.03 12.32 7.79
N TYR A 28 -8.99 11.61 7.32
CA TYR A 28 -7.65 12.19 7.22
C TYR A 28 -7.53 13.08 5.98
N ASN A 29 -6.81 14.20 6.11
CA ASN A 29 -6.51 15.08 4.98
C ASN A 29 -5.23 14.61 4.27
N VAL A 30 -5.39 13.88 3.17
CA VAL A 30 -4.29 13.44 2.31
C VAL A 30 -3.95 14.53 1.30
N SER A 31 -2.69 14.96 1.24
CA SER A 31 -2.23 15.90 0.22
C SER A 31 -2.14 15.22 -1.16
N ALA A 32 -2.51 15.95 -2.22
CA ALA A 32 -2.65 15.40 -3.58
C ALA A 32 -1.36 14.75 -4.13
N GLU A 33 -0.20 15.20 -3.68
CA GLU A 33 1.11 14.62 -4.03
C GLU A 33 1.20 13.12 -3.69
N TRP A 34 0.53 12.64 -2.65
CA TRP A 34 0.52 11.21 -2.29
C TRP A 34 -0.27 10.34 -3.29
N LYS A 35 -1.03 10.95 -4.19
CA LYS A 35 -1.73 10.24 -5.27
C LYS A 35 -1.01 10.35 -6.62
N ASP A 36 0.20 10.91 -6.65
CA ASP A 36 1.05 10.96 -7.85
C ASP A 36 1.97 9.73 -7.90
N LYS A 37 1.90 8.96 -9.01
CA LYS A 37 2.73 7.77 -9.24
C LYS A 37 4.23 8.03 -9.21
N ASN A 38 4.62 9.28 -9.45
CA ASN A 38 6.02 9.69 -9.47
C ASN A 38 6.51 10.16 -8.10
N TYR A 39 5.61 10.51 -7.18
CA TYR A 39 5.97 10.97 -5.86
C TYR A 39 6.35 9.79 -4.96
N ARG A 40 7.52 9.88 -4.31
CA ARG A 40 8.07 8.81 -3.46
C ARG A 40 8.21 9.22 -2.00
N GLY A 41 7.44 10.23 -1.60
CA GLY A 41 7.57 10.88 -0.31
C GLY A 41 8.65 11.97 -0.31
N ARG A 42 8.89 12.54 0.88
CA ARG A 42 9.67 13.78 1.04
C ARG A 42 11.18 13.62 0.89
N THR A 43 11.70 12.42 1.12
CA THR A 43 13.15 12.16 1.22
C THR A 43 13.72 11.47 -0.02
N ALA A 44 12.89 10.75 -0.76
CA ALA A 44 13.33 10.02 -1.94
C ALA A 44 13.14 10.85 -3.20
N GLU A 45 14.09 10.74 -4.14
CA GLU A 45 13.95 11.34 -5.47
C GLU A 45 12.74 10.77 -6.18
N LYS A 46 11.94 11.65 -6.79
CA LYS A 46 10.76 11.28 -7.58
C LYS A 46 11.15 10.42 -8.79
N TYR A 47 10.20 9.66 -9.31
CA TYR A 47 10.35 9.11 -10.65
C TYR A 47 10.10 10.19 -11.71
N ASP A 48 10.72 10.06 -12.88
CA ASP A 48 10.46 10.98 -14.00
C ASP A 48 9.16 10.63 -14.71
N ASN A 49 8.98 9.35 -15.04
CA ASN A 49 7.74 8.82 -15.62
C ASN A 49 7.63 7.33 -15.28
N LEU A 50 7.14 7.03 -14.07
CA LEU A 50 6.91 5.65 -13.66
C LEU A 50 5.94 4.98 -14.64
N LYS A 51 6.39 3.87 -15.23
CA LYS A 51 5.60 3.11 -16.20
C LYS A 51 4.37 2.52 -15.52
N GLU A 52 3.22 2.76 -16.13
CA GLU A 52 1.95 2.20 -15.68
C GLU A 52 1.80 0.76 -16.18
N GLU A 53 1.18 -0.06 -15.35
CA GLU A 53 0.94 -1.48 -15.62
C GLU A 53 -0.51 -1.82 -15.27
N ILE A 54 -1.07 -2.81 -15.97
CA ILE A 54 -2.39 -3.34 -15.62
C ILE A 54 -2.19 -4.28 -14.44
N ILE A 55 -2.65 -3.85 -13.26
CA ILE A 55 -2.54 -4.62 -12.01
C ILE A 55 -3.82 -5.40 -11.77
N GLY A 56 -3.68 -6.70 -11.52
CA GLY A 56 -4.79 -7.58 -11.16
C GLY A 56 -5.17 -7.50 -9.68
N SER A 57 -6.14 -8.32 -9.27
CA SER A 57 -6.48 -8.53 -7.87
C SER A 57 -6.18 -9.99 -7.48
N PRO A 58 -5.49 -10.24 -6.36
CA PRO A 58 -4.87 -9.25 -5.46
C PRO A 58 -3.66 -8.55 -6.09
N ILE A 59 -3.35 -7.33 -5.65
CA ILE A 59 -2.19 -6.54 -6.16
C ILE A 59 -0.88 -7.33 -5.98
N TYR A 60 -0.72 -7.96 -4.80
CA TYR A 60 0.37 -8.89 -4.52
C TYR A 60 -0.22 -10.27 -4.33
N LYS A 61 0.40 -11.29 -4.93
CA LYS A 61 -0.07 -12.69 -4.77
C LYS A 61 0.03 -13.16 -3.32
N GLU A 62 0.95 -12.57 -2.56
CA GLU A 62 1.16 -12.81 -1.14
C GLU A 62 -0.02 -12.32 -0.30
N HIS A 63 -0.81 -11.34 -0.76
CA HIS A 63 -1.99 -10.83 -0.06
C HIS A 63 -3.18 -11.81 -0.17
N ASN A 64 -2.99 -13.03 0.32
CA ASN A 64 -3.99 -14.07 0.39
C ASN A 64 -4.64 -14.13 1.80
N ILE A 65 -5.50 -15.12 2.03
CA ILE A 65 -6.21 -15.28 3.31
C ILE A 65 -5.28 -15.64 4.47
N GLU A 66 -4.19 -16.37 4.22
CA GLU A 66 -3.19 -16.75 5.22
C GLU A 66 -2.41 -15.51 5.67
N TYR A 67 -1.97 -14.68 4.72
CA TYR A 67 -1.31 -13.41 5.01
C TYR A 67 -2.22 -12.45 5.79
N LEU A 68 -3.52 -12.43 5.47
CA LEU A 68 -4.48 -11.65 6.26
C LEU A 68 -4.56 -12.14 7.71
N ALA A 69 -4.59 -13.45 7.93
CA ALA A 69 -4.60 -14.02 9.28
C ALA A 69 -3.33 -13.62 10.06
N ASP A 70 -2.16 -13.75 9.42
CA ASP A 70 -0.87 -13.33 10.00
C ASP A 70 -0.85 -11.84 10.35
N CYS A 71 -1.41 -10.97 9.48
CA CYS A 71 -1.54 -9.55 9.78
C CYS A 71 -2.43 -9.28 11.00
N ILE A 72 -3.55 -10.00 11.14
CA ILE A 72 -4.46 -9.86 12.27
C ILE A 72 -3.79 -10.31 13.57
N GLU A 73 -3.09 -11.45 13.57
CA GLU A 73 -2.34 -11.89 14.75
C GLU A 73 -1.22 -10.91 15.09
N ASN A 74 -0.49 -10.38 14.10
CA ASN A 74 0.53 -9.35 14.34
C ASN A 74 -0.03 -8.08 15.01
N LEU A 75 -1.25 -7.68 14.65
CA LEU A 75 -1.93 -6.56 15.29
C LEU A 75 -2.32 -6.90 16.73
N ARG A 76 -2.83 -8.11 16.98
CA ARG A 76 -3.17 -8.58 18.33
C ARG A 76 -1.96 -8.65 19.24
N ASP A 77 -0.82 -9.14 18.75
CA ASP A 77 0.45 -9.19 19.49
C ASP A 77 0.96 -7.79 19.87
N LYS A 78 0.59 -6.77 19.09
CA LYS A 78 0.85 -5.35 19.38
C LYS A 78 -0.21 -4.70 20.28
N GLY A 79 -1.17 -5.47 20.79
CA GLY A 79 -2.29 -4.98 21.61
C GLY A 79 -3.38 -4.24 20.82
N ILE A 80 -3.38 -4.35 19.49
CA ILE A 80 -4.38 -3.71 18.61
C ILE A 80 -5.47 -4.74 18.30
N HIS A 81 -6.62 -4.57 18.92
CA HIS A 81 -7.79 -5.43 18.70
C HIS A 81 -8.74 -4.78 17.69
N LEU A 82 -8.87 -5.41 16.53
CA LEU A 82 -9.83 -4.99 15.51
C LEU A 82 -11.25 -5.29 16.01
N LYS A 83 -12.12 -4.27 15.99
CA LYS A 83 -13.56 -4.46 16.16
C LYS A 83 -14.10 -4.91 14.81
N VAL A 84 -14.47 -6.18 14.71
CA VAL A 84 -15.19 -6.75 13.57
C VAL A 84 -16.68 -6.54 13.80
#